data_AF-A0A538GIT8-F1
#
_entry.id   AF-A0A538GIT8-F1
#
_cell.length_a   1.000
_cell.length_b   1.000
_cell.length_c   1.000
_cell.angle_alpha   90.00
_cell.angle_beta   90.00
_cell.angle_gamma   90.00
#
_symmetry.space_group_name_H-M   'P 1'
#
loop_
_entity.id
_entity.type
_entity.pdbx_description
1 polymer ?
#
loop_
_entity_poly.entity_id
_entity_poly.type
_entity_poly.pdbx_seq_one_letter_code
_entity_poly.pdbx_strand_id
1 'polypeptide(L)'
;TGFNLTNGPNGITPIDAPGFFGVNYLTGSGTFWTSERLFYWTGLLLLLFTVFCSVRLRDSRLGRAWIAIREDETAAAAMGVPLMRTKTWAYASGAFFGGIAGAYYASFKSATFPGDFFFNISVFILCMVILGGMGNIWGVIFGGAFLAYVDQEGLADSGSWINTHLHVTIDVPK
;
A
#
# COMPACT_ATOMS: atom_id res chain seq x y z
N THR A 1 -38.56 4.44 -21.12
CA THR A 1 -37.66 5.60 -20.89
C THR A 1 -37.53 5.82 -19.40
N GLY A 2 -36.67 5.04 -18.74
CA GLY A 2 -36.47 5.12 -17.29
C GLY A 2 -35.44 6.17 -16.95
N PHE A 3 -35.78 7.10 -16.05
CA PHE A 3 -34.86 8.09 -15.52
C PHE A 3 -33.76 7.37 -14.73
N ASN A 4 -32.54 7.35 -15.26
CA ASN A 4 -31.40 6.70 -14.60
C ASN A 4 -30.89 7.61 -13.47
N LEU A 5 -31.49 7.45 -12.29
CA LEU A 5 -31.15 8.20 -11.07
C LEU A 5 -29.78 7.84 -10.47
N THR A 6 -29.26 6.65 -10.77
CA THR A 6 -28.09 6.09 -10.05
C THR A 6 -26.82 6.03 -10.88
N ASN A 7 -26.91 6.12 -12.21
CA ASN A 7 -25.77 6.07 -13.15
C ASN A 7 -24.83 4.84 -12.95
N GLY A 8 -25.32 3.77 -12.31
CA GLY A 8 -24.50 2.59 -11.97
C GLY A 8 -23.39 2.88 -10.94
N PRO A 9 -22.46 1.94 -10.70
CA PRO A 9 -21.29 2.15 -9.84
C PRO A 9 -20.25 3.01 -10.57
N ASN A 10 -20.61 4.24 -10.91
CA ASN A 10 -19.63 5.21 -11.41
C ASN A 10 -18.69 5.58 -10.27
N GLY A 11 -17.41 5.29 -10.47
CA GLY A 11 -16.35 5.66 -9.56
C GLY A 11 -16.15 7.17 -9.47
N ILE A 12 -15.38 7.61 -8.48
CA ILE A 12 -14.99 9.02 -8.39
C ILE A 12 -13.95 9.28 -9.49
N THR A 13 -14.32 10.12 -10.46
CA THR A 13 -13.46 10.54 -11.58
C THR A 13 -13.70 12.02 -11.91
N PRO A 14 -12.66 12.81 -12.22
CA PRO A 14 -11.22 12.55 -12.08
C PRO A 14 -10.72 12.84 -10.66
N ILE A 15 -9.74 12.07 -10.17
CA ILE A 15 -8.94 12.44 -9.00
C ILE A 15 -7.70 13.19 -9.50
N ASP A 16 -7.46 14.38 -8.94
CA ASP A 16 -6.31 15.21 -9.33
C ASP A 16 -4.98 14.50 -9.00
N ALA A 17 -4.04 14.60 -9.93
CA ALA A 17 -2.68 14.11 -9.71
C ALA A 17 -2.03 14.85 -8.53
N PRO A 18 -1.17 14.20 -7.74
CA PRO A 18 -0.48 14.83 -6.62
C PRO A 18 0.42 15.98 -7.13
N GLY A 19 -0.09 17.20 -7.00
CA GLY A 19 0.68 18.43 -7.18
C GLY A 19 1.45 18.77 -5.91
N PHE A 20 2.75 18.99 -6.01
CA PHE A 20 3.54 19.47 -4.89
C PHE A 20 3.47 21.00 -4.88
N PHE A 21 2.87 21.58 -3.84
CA PHE A 21 3.06 22.99 -3.47
C PHE A 21 2.91 24.02 -4.63
N GLY A 22 1.80 23.98 -5.36
CA GLY A 22 1.47 25.02 -6.35
C GLY A 22 2.23 24.97 -7.68
N VAL A 23 3.01 23.91 -7.97
CA VAL A 23 3.45 23.65 -9.35
C VAL A 23 2.26 23.14 -10.17
N ASN A 24 1.54 24.10 -10.76
CA ASN A 24 0.46 23.83 -11.69
C ASN A 24 1.04 23.19 -12.96
N TYR A 25 0.73 21.92 -13.21
CA TYR A 25 1.04 21.25 -14.48
C TYR A 25 0.15 21.74 -15.64
N LEU A 26 -0.78 22.66 -15.36
CA LEU A 26 -1.57 23.38 -16.32
C LEU A 26 -0.82 24.66 -16.71
N THR A 27 -0.09 24.61 -17.82
CA THR A 27 0.63 25.72 -18.51
C THR A 27 2.15 25.76 -18.29
N GLY A 28 2.84 25.00 -19.14
CA GLY A 28 3.92 25.56 -19.98
C GLY A 28 5.09 26.27 -19.29
N SER A 29 5.85 25.60 -18.42
CA SER A 29 7.20 26.04 -18.05
C SER A 29 8.11 24.86 -17.64
N GLY A 30 8.99 24.42 -18.54
CA GLY A 30 10.21 23.70 -18.18
C GLY A 30 10.10 22.17 -18.00
N THR A 31 10.01 21.46 -19.11
CA THR A 31 10.68 20.17 -19.45
C THR A 31 11.53 19.45 -18.37
N PHE A 32 10.97 19.01 -17.23
CA PHE A 32 11.70 18.08 -16.33
C PHE A 32 10.83 16.99 -15.66
N TRP A 33 9.50 17.15 -15.57
CA TRP A 33 8.64 16.23 -14.84
C TRP A 33 7.50 15.71 -15.70
N THR A 34 7.65 14.51 -16.25
CA THR A 34 6.52 13.75 -16.80
C THR A 34 5.66 13.23 -15.64
N SER A 35 4.33 13.14 -15.85
CA SER A 35 3.38 12.68 -14.82
C SER A 35 3.80 11.36 -14.17
N GLU A 36 4.31 10.41 -14.97
CA GLU A 36 4.79 9.10 -14.51
C GLU A 36 5.96 9.20 -13.52
N ARG A 37 6.91 10.10 -13.79
CA ARG A 37 8.09 10.26 -12.95
C ARG A 37 7.71 10.89 -11.60
N LEU A 38 6.74 11.80 -11.57
CA LEU A 38 6.25 12.41 -10.33
C LEU A 38 5.58 11.41 -9.40
N PHE A 39 4.73 10.52 -9.94
CA PHE A 39 4.16 9.42 -9.15
C PHE A 39 5.26 8.53 -8.57
N TYR A 40 6.26 8.16 -9.36
CA TYR A 40 7.39 7.38 -8.84
C TYR A 40 8.11 8.07 -7.68
N TRP A 41 8.47 9.34 -7.81
CA TRP A 41 9.19 10.07 -6.75
C TRP A 41 8.33 10.31 -5.51
N THR A 42 7.04 10.60 -5.67
CA THR A 42 6.11 10.79 -4.54
C THR A 42 5.86 9.48 -3.80
N GLY A 43 5.65 8.37 -4.52
CA GLY A 43 5.55 7.03 -3.94
C GLY A 43 6.83 6.60 -3.22
N LEU A 44 8.00 6.86 -3.82
CA LEU A 44 9.30 6.58 -3.20
C LEU A 44 9.51 7.38 -1.92
N LEU A 45 9.18 8.67 -1.93
CA LEU A 45 9.25 9.53 -0.75
C LEU A 45 8.33 9.02 0.35
N LEU A 46 7.09 8.66 0.02
CA LEU A 46 6.10 8.12 0.97
C LEU A 46 6.57 6.78 1.57
N LEU A 47 7.17 5.91 0.76
CA LEU A 47 7.78 4.66 1.22
C LEU A 47 8.92 4.95 2.20
N LEU A 48 9.87 5.80 1.83
CA LEU A 48 10.99 6.16 2.71
C LEU A 48 10.51 6.83 4.01
N PHE A 49 9.51 7.71 3.93
CA PHE A 49 8.88 8.33 5.08
C PHE A 49 8.22 7.30 6.00
N THR A 50 7.51 6.33 5.43
CA THR A 50 6.85 5.26 6.20
C THR A 50 7.88 4.35 6.88
N VAL A 51 8.95 3.98 6.18
CA VAL A 51 10.05 3.19 6.74
C VAL A 51 10.75 3.96 7.86
N PHE A 52 11.09 5.23 7.64
CA PHE A 52 11.70 6.09 8.64
C PHE A 52 10.84 6.20 9.90
N CYS A 53 9.55 6.49 9.74
CA CYS A 53 8.61 6.56 10.85
C CYS A 53 8.50 5.21 11.56
N SER A 54 8.39 4.09 10.83
CA SER A 54 8.28 2.76 11.41
C SER A 54 9.50 2.39 12.28
N VAL A 55 10.72 2.66 11.79
CA VAL A 55 11.95 2.44 12.56
C VAL A 55 11.96 3.34 13.81
N ARG A 56 11.63 4.62 13.67
CA ARG A 56 11.60 5.57 14.81
C ARG A 56 10.52 5.21 15.84
N LEU A 57 9.36 4.72 15.41
CA LEU A 57 8.30 4.26 16.31
C LEU A 57 8.74 3.01 17.07
N ARG A 58 9.43 2.07 16.42
CA ARG A 58 9.96 0.86 17.07
C ARG A 58 10.91 1.18 18.21
N ASP A 59 11.82 2.13 17.99
CA ASP A 59 12.81 2.55 18.99
C ASP A 59 12.24 3.51 20.05
N SER A 60 11.01 3.99 19.88
CA SER A 60 10.34 4.87 20.83
C SER A 60 9.83 4.14 22.07
N ARG A 61 9.48 4.91 23.11
CA ARG A 61 8.82 4.39 24.33
C ARG A 61 7.52 3.65 24.01
N LEU A 62 6.75 4.14 23.03
CA LEU A 62 5.51 3.51 22.58
C LEU A 62 5.77 2.15 21.92
N GLY A 63 6.79 2.05 21.05
CA GLY A 63 7.18 0.77 20.42
C GLY A 63 7.60 -0.28 21.44
N ARG A 64 8.40 0.09 22.45
CA ARG A 64 8.76 -0.81 23.54
C ARG A 64 7.56 -1.25 24.38
N ALA A 65 6.60 -0.34 24.62
CA ALA A 65 5.37 -0.69 25.32
C ALA A 65 4.51 -1.69 24.52
N TRP A 66 4.45 -1.56 23.19
CA TRP A 66 3.76 -2.55 22.34
C TRP A 66 4.43 -3.92 22.36
N ILE A 67 5.76 -3.97 22.36
CA ILE A 67 6.51 -5.23 22.47
C ILE A 67 6.21 -5.89 23.83
N ALA A 68 6.24 -5.13 24.93
CA ALA A 68 5.93 -5.67 26.25
C ALA A 68 4.50 -6.25 26.34
N ILE A 69 3.51 -5.56 25.75
CA ILE A 69 2.11 -6.05 25.72
C ILE A 69 1.98 -7.31 24.85
N ARG A 70 2.78 -7.44 23.78
CA ARG A 70 2.78 -8.62 22.91
C ARG A 70 3.30 -9.87 23.62
N GLU A 71 4.27 -9.72 24.52
CA GLU A 71 4.84 -10.85 25.29
C GLU A 71 3.91 -11.30 26.43
N ASP A 72 3.49 -10.37 27.29
CA ASP A 72 2.53 -10.65 28.36
C ASP A 72 1.78 -9.37 28.77
N GLU A 73 0.49 -9.33 28.45
CA GLU A 73 -0.39 -8.21 28.78
C GLU A 73 -0.57 -8.03 30.30
N THR A 74 -0.63 -9.13 31.07
CA THR A 74 -0.85 -9.10 32.51
C THR A 74 0.38 -8.56 33.24
N ALA A 75 1.58 -8.98 32.83
CA ALA A 75 2.83 -8.45 33.33
C ALA A 75 3.02 -6.97 32.97
N ALA A 76 2.69 -6.57 31.74
CA ALA A 76 2.77 -5.17 31.31
C ALA A 76 1.87 -4.25 32.16
N ALA A 77 0.68 -4.71 32.53
CA ALA A 77 -0.22 -3.99 33.42
C ALA A 77 0.36 -3.83 34.83
N ALA A 78 0.96 -4.89 35.38
CA ALA A 78 1.62 -4.85 36.69
C ALA A 78 2.82 -3.89 36.73
N MET A 79 3.50 -3.71 35.59
CA MET A 79 4.61 -2.76 35.42
C MET A 79 4.17 -1.31 35.17
N GLY A 80 2.85 -1.03 35.24
CA GLY A 80 2.31 0.33 35.13
C GLY A 80 2.11 0.84 33.69
N VAL A 81 2.15 -0.03 32.68
CA VAL A 81 1.87 0.37 31.28
C VAL A 81 0.37 0.56 31.08
N PRO A 82 -0.10 1.71 30.57
CA PRO A 82 -1.53 1.93 30.33
C PRO A 82 -1.99 1.15 29.08
N LEU A 83 -2.57 -0.04 29.29
CA LEU A 83 -2.97 -0.96 28.22
C LEU A 83 -3.92 -0.32 27.19
N MET A 84 -5.00 0.32 27.67
CA MET A 84 -6.02 0.92 26.81
C MET A 84 -5.44 1.96 25.85
N ARG A 85 -4.69 2.95 26.38
CA ARG A 85 -4.06 3.99 25.56
C ARG A 85 -3.05 3.40 24.59
N THR A 86 -2.28 2.43 25.04
CA THR A 86 -1.22 1.84 24.22
C THR A 86 -1.83 1.06 23.05
N LYS A 87 -2.91 0.30 23.26
CA LYS A 87 -3.63 -0.39 22.17
C LYS A 87 -4.30 0.57 21.19
N THR A 88 -4.92 1.66 21.67
CA THR A 88 -5.55 2.64 20.77
C THR A 88 -4.53 3.39 19.91
N TRP A 89 -3.35 3.71 20.45
CA TRP A 89 -2.24 4.28 19.66
C TRP A 89 -1.74 3.31 18.59
N ALA A 90 -1.68 2.01 18.88
CA ALA A 90 -1.31 1.00 17.89
C ALA A 90 -2.29 1.01 16.72
N TYR A 91 -3.59 0.98 17.00
CA TYR A 91 -4.63 1.06 15.97
C TYR A 91 -4.57 2.38 15.18
N ALA A 92 -4.45 3.52 15.87
CA ALA A 92 -4.38 4.84 15.23
C ALA A 92 -3.17 4.96 14.29
N SER A 93 -2.01 4.43 14.69
CA SER A 93 -0.80 4.46 13.86
C SER A 93 -0.97 3.63 12.58
N GLY A 94 -1.57 2.44 12.67
CA GLY A 94 -1.87 1.61 11.50
C GLY A 94 -2.87 2.27 10.56
N ALA A 95 -3.96 2.84 11.10
CA ALA A 95 -4.97 3.56 10.33
C ALA A 95 -4.39 4.78 9.59
N PHE A 96 -3.46 5.50 10.22
CA PHE A 96 -2.77 6.64 9.60
C PHE A 96 -1.96 6.25 8.36
N PHE A 97 -1.09 5.23 8.48
CA PHE A 97 -0.30 4.77 7.33
C PHE A 97 -1.16 4.12 6.25
N GLY A 98 -2.19 3.35 6.64
CA GLY A 98 -3.14 2.77 5.70
C GLY A 98 -3.95 3.83 4.93
N GLY A 99 -4.36 4.91 5.60
CA GLY A 99 -5.07 6.03 4.96
C GLY A 99 -4.20 6.78 3.96
N ILE A 100 -2.93 7.05 4.31
CA ILE A 100 -1.96 7.67 3.40
C ILE A 100 -1.73 6.80 2.16
N ALA A 101 -1.53 5.49 2.36
CA ALA A 101 -1.33 4.54 1.26
C ALA A 101 -2.57 4.47 0.34
N GLY A 102 -3.78 4.43 0.91
CA GLY A 102 -5.03 4.41 0.15
C GLY A 102 -5.27 5.70 -0.65
N ALA A 103 -5.01 6.86 -0.05
CA ALA A 103 -5.12 8.15 -0.74
C ALA A 103 -4.14 8.25 -1.92
N TYR A 104 -2.90 7.78 -1.73
CA TYR A 104 -1.91 7.70 -2.80
C TYR A 104 -2.35 6.74 -3.91
N TYR A 105 -2.85 5.55 -3.56
CA TYR A 105 -3.34 4.56 -4.54
C TYR A 105 -4.50 5.10 -5.38
N ALA A 106 -5.48 5.76 -4.75
CA ALA A 106 -6.60 6.39 -5.45
C ALA A 106 -6.14 7.49 -6.42
N SER A 107 -5.16 8.30 -6.01
CA SER A 107 -4.57 9.34 -6.87
C SER A 107 -3.80 8.75 -8.05
N PHE A 108 -3.12 7.62 -7.86
CA PHE A 108 -2.39 6.92 -8.91
C PHE A 108 -3.31 6.31 -9.97
N LYS A 109 -4.45 5.73 -9.57
CA LYS A 109 -5.42 5.16 -10.50
C LYS A 109 -6.30 6.21 -11.19
N SER A 110 -6.31 7.46 -10.71
CA SER A 110 -7.10 8.62 -11.20
C SER A 110 -8.63 8.42 -11.23
N ALA A 111 -9.08 7.21 -10.95
CA ALA A 111 -10.44 6.72 -10.92
C ALA A 111 -10.49 5.60 -9.87
N THR A 112 -11.50 5.63 -9.01
CA THR A 112 -11.69 4.58 -8.00
C THR A 112 -13.08 4.01 -8.14
N PHE A 113 -13.18 2.71 -8.44
CA PHE A 113 -14.45 2.02 -8.57
C PHE A 113 -14.71 1.15 -7.33
N PRO A 114 -15.99 0.90 -6.98
CA PRO A 114 -16.32 -0.03 -5.89
C PRO A 114 -15.74 -1.45 -6.08
N GLY A 115 -15.47 -1.83 -7.33
CA GLY A 115 -14.84 -3.11 -7.67
C GLY A 115 -13.36 -3.22 -7.30
N ASP A 116 -12.68 -2.12 -6.94
CA ASP A 116 -11.27 -2.18 -6.56
C ASP A 116 -11.06 -2.61 -5.08
N PHE A 117 -12.14 -2.61 -4.28
CA PHE A 117 -12.09 -2.87 -2.83
C PHE A 117 -12.77 -4.18 -2.41
N PHE A 118 -12.62 -5.23 -3.21
CA PHE A 118 -13.11 -6.56 -2.81
C PHE A 118 -12.29 -7.16 -1.66
N PHE A 119 -12.93 -8.06 -0.93
CA PHE A 119 -12.30 -8.82 0.17
C PHE A 119 -10.98 -9.49 -0.23
N ASN A 120 -10.88 -9.93 -1.50
CA ASN A 120 -9.69 -10.58 -2.06
C ASN A 120 -8.43 -9.69 -1.96
N ILE A 121 -8.55 -8.38 -2.21
CA ILE A 121 -7.43 -7.43 -2.11
C ILE A 121 -6.92 -7.34 -0.67
N SER A 122 -7.82 -7.35 0.32
CA SER A 122 -7.44 -7.29 1.74
C SER A 122 -6.66 -8.54 2.17
N VAL A 123 -7.09 -9.72 1.70
CA VAL A 123 -6.36 -10.98 1.92
C VAL A 123 -5.01 -10.95 1.21
N PHE A 124 -4.95 -10.40 0.00
CA PHE A 124 -3.70 -10.28 -0.76
C PHE A 124 -2.68 -9.39 -0.06
N ILE A 125 -3.09 -8.23 0.46
CA ILE A 125 -2.24 -7.34 1.27
C ILE A 125 -1.79 -8.05 2.55
N LEU A 126 -2.67 -8.80 3.21
CA LEU A 126 -2.29 -9.61 4.38
C LEU A 126 -1.23 -10.65 4.02
N CYS A 127 -1.36 -11.34 2.88
CA CYS A 127 -0.36 -12.30 2.39
C CYS A 127 1.00 -11.64 2.15
N MET A 128 1.05 -10.41 1.60
CA MET A 128 2.30 -9.66 1.44
C MET A 128 3.03 -9.45 2.76
N VAL A 129 2.29 -9.09 3.82
CA VAL A 129 2.87 -8.83 5.14
C VAL A 129 3.31 -10.13 5.81
N ILE A 130 2.50 -11.20 5.71
CA ILE A 130 2.83 -12.51 6.30
C ILE A 130 4.08 -13.10 5.63
N LEU A 131 4.17 -13.07 4.30
CA LEU A 131 5.31 -13.58 3.55
C LEU A 131 6.59 -12.82 3.88
N GLY A 132 6.49 -11.50 4.09
CA GLY A 132 7.61 -10.69 4.53
C GLY A 132 8.04 -10.85 6.00
N GLY A 133 7.20 -11.45 6.83
CA GLY A 133 7.49 -11.74 8.23
C GLY A 133 7.05 -10.66 9.22
N MET A 134 6.26 -11.08 10.23
CA MET A 134 5.70 -10.20 11.27
C MET A 134 6.79 -9.65 12.21
N GLY A 135 7.24 -8.42 11.95
CA GLY A 135 8.20 -7.69 12.80
C GLY A 135 9.52 -7.32 12.11
N ASN A 136 9.71 -7.68 10.85
CA ASN A 136 10.85 -7.25 10.05
C ASN A 136 10.43 -6.30 8.93
N ILE A 137 10.80 -5.02 9.04
CA ILE A 137 10.43 -3.98 8.06
C ILE A 137 10.96 -4.31 6.66
N TRP A 138 12.21 -4.76 6.57
CA TRP A 138 12.83 -5.12 5.28
C TRP A 138 12.18 -6.34 4.63
N GLY A 139 11.78 -7.31 5.44
CA GLY A 139 11.10 -8.49 4.97
C GLY A 139 9.73 -8.16 4.37
N VAL A 140 8.94 -7.29 5.01
CA VAL A 140 7.64 -6.83 4.48
C VAL A 140 7.80 -6.07 3.15
N ILE A 141 8.83 -5.24 3.00
CA ILE A 141 9.11 -4.56 1.73
C ILE A 141 9.42 -5.57 0.63
N PHE A 142 10.28 -6.56 0.91
CA PHE A 142 10.63 -7.59 -0.05
C PHE A 142 9.43 -8.49 -0.38
N GLY A 143 8.65 -8.89 0.62
CA GLY A 143 7.46 -9.73 0.43
C GLY A 143 6.37 -9.04 -0.39
N GLY A 144 6.15 -7.75 -0.17
CA GLY A 144 5.26 -6.92 -0.99
C GLY A 144 5.77 -6.78 -2.43
N ALA A 145 7.05 -6.46 -2.62
CA ALA A 145 7.65 -6.36 -3.95
C ALA A 145 7.59 -7.68 -4.72
N PHE A 146 7.86 -8.79 -4.02
CA PHE A 146 7.82 -10.13 -4.60
C PHE A 146 6.41 -10.52 -5.05
N LEU A 147 5.39 -10.39 -4.19
CA LEU A 147 4.02 -10.73 -4.58
C LEU A 147 3.46 -9.78 -5.64
N ALA A 148 3.80 -8.49 -5.60
CA ALA A 148 3.41 -7.55 -6.65
C ALA A 148 4.03 -7.94 -8.01
N TYR A 149 5.29 -8.34 -8.02
CA TYR A 149 5.95 -8.84 -9.24
C TYR A 149 5.29 -10.12 -9.76
N VAL A 150 4.98 -11.06 -8.87
CA VAL A 150 4.33 -12.33 -9.24
C VAL A 150 2.96 -12.10 -9.88
N ASP A 151 2.17 -11.18 -9.32
CA ASP A 151 0.84 -10.83 -9.82
C ASP A 151 0.90 -10.10 -11.17
N GLN A 152 1.86 -9.19 -11.35
CA GLN A 152 1.90 -8.33 -12.53
C GLN A 152 2.68 -8.92 -13.73
N GLU A 153 3.81 -9.60 -13.47
CA GLU A 153 4.75 -10.04 -14.51
C GLU A 153 5.08 -11.54 -14.39
N GLY A 154 5.03 -12.10 -13.18
CA GLY A 154 5.46 -13.48 -12.92
C GLY A 154 4.65 -14.55 -13.64
N LEU A 155 3.34 -14.37 -13.80
CA LEU A 155 2.50 -15.30 -14.55
C LEU A 155 2.76 -15.25 -16.06
N ALA A 156 2.95 -14.04 -16.60
CA ALA A 156 3.20 -13.83 -18.02
C ALA A 156 4.59 -14.37 -18.44
N ASP A 157 5.62 -14.09 -17.63
CA ASP A 157 6.99 -14.50 -17.94
C ASP A 157 7.18 -16.02 -17.79
N SER A 158 6.57 -16.63 -16.76
CA SER A 158 6.54 -18.09 -16.61
C SER A 158 5.82 -18.77 -17.76
N GLY A 159 4.71 -18.18 -18.24
CA GLY A 159 4.01 -18.64 -19.44
C GLY A 159 4.88 -18.56 -20.70
N SER A 160 5.61 -17.46 -20.87
CA SER A 160 6.50 -17.25 -22.01
C SER A 160 7.69 -18.23 -22.00
N TRP A 161 8.27 -18.50 -20.84
CA TRP A 161 9.39 -19.42 -20.67
C TRP A 161 9.00 -20.87 -21.02
N ILE A 162 7.82 -21.31 -20.57
CA ILE A 162 7.25 -22.63 -20.90
C ILE A 162 6.95 -22.73 -22.40
N ASN A 163 6.35 -21.69 -22.98
CA ASN A 163 6.02 -21.61 -24.41
C ASN A 163 7.28 -21.72 -25.27
N THR A 164 8.37 -21.07 -24.84
CA THR A 164 9.66 -21.08 -25.55
C THR A 164 10.41 -22.42 -25.43
N HIS A 165 10.31 -23.12 -24.29
CA HIS A 165 10.98 -24.42 -24.09
C HIS A 165 10.18 -25.61 -24.62
N LEU A 166 8.85 -25.51 -24.70
CA LEU A 166 7.97 -26.60 -25.17
C LEU A 166 7.39 -26.38 -26.57
N HIS A 167 7.71 -25.25 -27.23
CA HIS A 167 7.19 -24.89 -28.56
C HIS A 167 5.65 -24.97 -28.68
N VAL A 168 4.93 -24.58 -27.61
CA VAL A 168 3.45 -24.55 -27.59
C VAL A 168 2.98 -23.12 -27.35
N THR A 169 2.15 -22.57 -28.24
CA THR A 169 1.57 -21.23 -28.10
C THR A 169 0.40 -21.22 -27.12
N ILE A 170 0.71 -21.16 -25.82
CA ILE A 170 -0.29 -20.91 -24.77
C ILE A 170 -0.29 -19.42 -24.48
N ASP A 171 -1.41 -18.76 -24.79
CA ASP A 171 -1.67 -17.37 -24.42
C ASP A 171 -2.21 -17.35 -22.98
N VAL A 172 -1.48 -16.72 -22.06
CA VAL A 172 -1.87 -16.64 -20.65
C VAL A 172 -2.63 -15.33 -20.45
N PRO A 173 -3.96 -15.35 -20.26
CA PRO A 173 -4.70 -14.13 -20.00
C PRO A 173 -4.34 -13.59 -18.61
N LYS A 174 -4.02 -12.30 -18.60
CA LYS A 174 -3.89 -11.42 -17.43
C LYS A 174 -5.21 -11.28 -16.67
#